data_AF-B7P1I9-F1
#
_entry.id   AF-B7P1I9-F1
#
_cell.length_a   1.000
_cell.length_b   1.000
_cell.length_c   1.000
_cell.angle_alpha   90.00
_cell.angle_beta   90.00
_cell.angle_gamma   90.00
#
_symmetry.space_group_name_H-M   'P 1'
#
loop_
_entity.id
_entity.type
_entity.pdbx_description
1 polymer ?
#
loop_
_entity_poly.entity_id
_entity_poly.type
_entity_poly.pdbx_seq_one_letter_code
_entity_poly.pdbx_strand_id
1 'polypeptide(L)'
;MRECTGATYLVHKEWLQQLVSGRKVPASFRHQDHLTDTECSVLIHQPPSALSQDFCFVTVVRIPKLTNRFVSLRLKEPWSRSHDLGYLELVRYVSETNYRNIWKEANSASSKPRGSQDRGSIKLKPVKASAEPGTPHPNLVPAHCAIETASEFLLFLDFREHTAEHCAMFSAAVLVGSRLLFVVYQLLRLLRYLHDLGLPLGPVTLG
;
A
#
# COMPACT_ATOMS: atom_id res chain seq x y z
N MET A 1 -3.81 -6.14 -16.67
CA MET A 1 -3.31 -5.68 -15.35
C MET A 1 -1.96 -6.36 -15.20
N ARG A 2 -0.84 -5.63 -15.17
CA ARG A 2 0.46 -6.27 -14.94
C ARG A 2 0.53 -6.57 -13.45
N GLU A 3 0.74 -7.84 -13.11
CA GLU A 3 0.90 -8.31 -11.74
C GLU A 3 1.97 -7.49 -11.05
N CYS A 4 1.63 -6.85 -9.93
CA CYS A 4 2.60 -6.23 -9.06
C CYS A 4 3.35 -7.40 -8.40
N THR A 5 4.52 -7.76 -8.94
CA THR A 5 5.33 -8.82 -8.37
C THR A 5 5.98 -8.33 -7.09
N GLY A 6 5.40 -8.75 -5.96
CA GLY A 6 6.04 -8.63 -4.65
C GLY A 6 7.12 -9.69 -4.54
N ALA A 7 8.32 -9.29 -4.12
CA ALA A 7 9.40 -10.23 -3.79
C ALA A 7 9.81 -10.03 -2.33
N THR A 8 10.12 -11.15 -1.67
CA THR A 8 10.56 -11.16 -0.27
C THR A 8 12.08 -11.17 -0.22
N TYR A 9 12.65 -10.27 0.58
CA TYR A 9 14.09 -10.15 0.76
C TYR A 9 14.45 -10.23 2.24
N LEU A 10 15.59 -10.87 2.52
CA LEU A 10 16.21 -10.83 3.84
C LEU A 10 17.16 -9.64 3.91
N VAL A 11 16.94 -8.74 4.87
CA VAL A 11 17.68 -7.49 4.98
C VAL A 11 18.10 -7.25 6.43
N HIS A 12 19.31 -6.72 6.61
CA HIS A 12 19.79 -6.30 7.93
C HIS A 12 19.11 -5.00 8.38
N LYS A 13 18.70 -4.92 9.64
CA LYS A 13 17.95 -3.77 10.17
C LYS A 13 18.74 -2.47 10.09
N GLU A 14 20.06 -2.51 10.30
CA GLU A 14 20.92 -1.32 10.17
C GLU A 14 20.92 -0.79 8.72
N TRP A 15 20.90 -1.67 7.71
CA TRP A 15 20.86 -1.24 6.32
C TRP A 15 19.57 -0.48 6.02
N LEU A 16 18.44 -0.98 6.54
CA LEU A 16 17.13 -0.33 6.37
C LEU A 16 17.08 1.02 7.11
N GLN A 17 17.65 1.10 8.33
CA GLN A 17 17.77 2.36 9.06
C GLN A 17 18.66 3.39 8.35
N GLN A 18 19.77 2.96 7.76
CA GLN A 18 20.65 3.82 6.96
C GLN A 18 19.94 4.32 5.71
N LEU A 19 19.09 3.49 5.09
CA LEU A 19 18.33 3.90 3.92
C LEU A 19 17.26 4.94 4.27
N VAL A 20 16.56 4.77 5.40
CA VAL A 20 15.56 5.72 5.90
C VAL A 20 16.20 7.04 6.32
N SER A 21 17.33 7.00 7.04
CA SER A 21 18.02 8.18 7.58
C SER A 21 18.89 8.90 6.55
N GLY A 22 19.70 8.15 5.80
CA GLY A 22 20.69 8.67 4.86
C GLY A 22 20.14 9.00 3.47
N ARG A 23 18.91 8.56 3.14
CA ARG A 23 18.25 8.74 1.82
C ARG A 23 19.11 8.33 0.61
N LYS A 24 20.14 7.51 0.83
CA LYS A 24 21.03 6.97 -0.19
C LYS A 24 21.10 5.47 0.00
N VAL A 25 21.08 4.72 -1.09
CA VAL A 25 21.28 3.27 -1.06
C VAL A 25 22.75 3.00 -0.76
N PRO A 26 23.11 2.31 0.33
CA PRO A 26 24.50 1.95 0.61
C PRO A 26 25.03 1.03 -0.50
N ALA A 27 26.20 1.37 -1.06
CA ALA A 27 26.81 0.61 -2.16
C ALA A 27 27.48 -0.71 -1.71
N SER A 28 27.78 -0.85 -0.41
CA SER A 28 28.35 -2.06 0.16
C SER A 28 27.60 -2.44 1.44
N PHE A 29 27.46 -3.76 1.65
CA PHE A 29 26.91 -4.31 2.88
C PHE A 29 28.02 -4.36 3.93
N ARG A 30 27.85 -3.69 5.07
CA ARG A 30 28.89 -3.57 6.10
C ARG A 30 29.36 -4.92 6.67
N HIS A 31 28.56 -5.98 6.56
CA HIS A 31 28.86 -7.31 7.11
C HIS A 31 29.15 -8.36 6.02
N GLN A 32 29.45 -7.94 4.79
CA GLN A 32 29.74 -8.87 3.69
C GLN A 32 30.95 -9.76 4.00
N ASP A 33 31.84 -9.29 4.87
CA ASP A 33 33.09 -9.95 5.24
C ASP A 33 32.94 -11.03 6.34
N HIS A 34 31.76 -11.19 6.96
CA HIS A 34 31.56 -12.11 8.09
C HIS A 34 30.64 -13.29 7.84
N LEU A 35 29.87 -13.29 6.74
CA LEU A 35 28.93 -14.36 6.43
C LEU A 35 29.42 -15.20 5.25
N THR A 36 29.62 -16.49 5.49
CA THR A 36 29.86 -17.47 4.43
C THR A 36 28.57 -17.75 3.65
N ASP A 37 28.72 -18.17 2.39
CA ASP A 37 27.59 -18.52 1.51
C ASP A 37 26.64 -19.56 2.14
N THR A 38 27.22 -20.49 2.90
CA THR A 38 26.46 -21.48 3.69
C THR A 38 25.59 -20.83 4.76
N GLU A 39 26.09 -19.85 5.51
CA GLU A 39 25.33 -19.14 6.54
C GLU A 39 24.20 -18.30 5.92
N CYS A 40 24.47 -17.66 4.77
CA CYS A 40 23.44 -16.96 4.00
C CYS A 40 22.31 -17.91 3.59
N SER A 41 22.63 -19.11 3.11
CA SER A 41 21.62 -20.10 2.74
C SER A 41 20.78 -20.56 3.93
N VAL A 42 21.42 -20.76 5.09
CA VAL A 42 20.73 -21.14 6.33
C VAL A 42 19.77 -20.03 6.78
N LEU A 43 20.20 -18.77 6.73
CA LEU A 43 19.38 -17.63 7.13
C LEU A 43 18.15 -17.42 6.23
N ILE A 44 18.27 -17.70 4.93
CA ILE A 44 17.15 -17.58 3.99
C ILE A 44 16.06 -18.64 4.27
N HIS A 45 16.47 -19.84 4.69
CA HIS A 45 15.55 -20.94 4.96
C HIS A 45 14.98 -20.95 6.38
N GLN A 46 15.45 -20.09 7.27
CA GLN A 46 14.91 -19.98 8.62
C GLN A 46 13.55 -19.25 8.62
N PRO A 47 12.58 -19.72 9.42
CA PRO A 47 11.34 -18.98 9.62
C PRO A 47 11.63 -17.66 10.35
N PRO A 48 10.80 -16.62 10.17
CA PRO A 48 11.02 -15.31 10.79
C PRO A 48 11.07 -15.36 12.33
N SER A 49 10.46 -16.37 12.94
CA SER A 49 10.49 -16.62 14.38
C SER A 49 11.85 -17.13 14.91
N ALA A 50 12.67 -17.72 14.05
CA ALA A 50 14.00 -18.24 14.38
C ALA A 50 15.15 -17.33 13.93
N LEU A 51 14.82 -16.22 13.27
CA LEU A 51 15.79 -15.29 12.71
C LEU A 51 16.49 -14.50 13.83
N SER A 52 17.80 -14.27 13.68
CA SER A 52 18.56 -13.41 14.60
C SER A 52 17.97 -12.00 14.68
N GLN A 53 18.13 -11.33 15.83
CA GLN A 53 17.58 -9.99 16.09
C GLN A 53 18.03 -8.92 15.09
N ASP A 54 19.10 -9.17 14.34
CA ASP A 54 19.70 -8.18 13.45
C ASP A 54 19.14 -8.20 12.03
N PHE A 55 18.51 -9.31 11.63
CA PHE A 55 17.91 -9.47 10.31
C PHE A 55 16.39 -9.36 10.37
N CYS A 56 15.78 -8.98 9.25
CA CYS A 56 14.35 -8.95 9.07
C CYS A 56 13.98 -9.28 7.63
N PHE A 57 12.82 -9.89 7.45
CA PHE A 57 12.23 -10.04 6.13
C PHE A 57 11.48 -8.76 5.76
N VAL A 58 11.62 -8.36 4.51
CA VAL A 58 10.94 -7.19 3.95
C VAL A 58 10.29 -7.60 2.62
N THR A 59 9.05 -7.17 2.42
CA THR A 59 8.36 -7.34 1.15
C THR A 59 8.59 -6.11 0.29
N VAL A 60 9.17 -6.30 -0.90
CA VAL A 60 9.36 -5.22 -1.87
C VAL A 60 8.33 -5.34 -2.97
N VAL A 61 7.49 -4.31 -3.10
CA VAL A 61 6.48 -4.21 -4.15
C VAL A 61 6.98 -3.26 -5.24
N ARG A 62 7.00 -3.75 -6.47
CA ARG A 62 7.38 -2.97 -7.66
C ARG A 62 6.16 -2.33 -8.29
N ILE A 63 6.17 -1.01 -8.40
CA ILE A 63 5.12 -0.23 -9.06
C ILE A 63 5.73 0.45 -10.28
N PRO A 64 5.49 -0.04 -11.51
CA PRO A 64 6.08 0.54 -12.70
C PRO A 64 5.53 1.95 -12.95
N LYS A 65 6.42 2.89 -13.30
CA LYS A 65 6.02 4.22 -13.72
C LYS A 65 5.35 4.12 -15.09
N LEU A 66 4.09 4.49 -15.12
CA LEU A 66 3.34 4.56 -16.37
C LEU A 66 3.62 5.91 -17.02
N THR A 67 4.51 5.93 -18.02
CA THR A 67 4.91 7.16 -18.74
C THR A 67 3.84 7.68 -19.69
N ASN A 68 2.73 6.98 -19.88
CA ASN A 68 1.71 7.38 -20.85
C ASN A 68 0.31 6.84 -20.51
N ARG A 69 -0.30 7.34 -19.43
CA ARG A 69 -1.75 7.24 -19.25
C ARG A 69 -2.35 8.61 -19.02
N PHE A 70 -3.04 9.10 -20.04
CA PHE A 70 -4.29 9.78 -19.79
C PHE A 70 -5.15 8.80 -18.98
N VAL A 71 -5.40 9.09 -17.70
CA VAL A 71 -6.50 8.43 -17.00
C VAL A 71 -7.73 8.78 -17.81
N SER A 72 -8.32 7.81 -18.51
CA SER A 72 -9.61 8.05 -19.12
C SER A 72 -10.59 8.25 -17.97
N LEU A 73 -10.89 9.51 -17.69
CA LEU A 73 -11.90 9.93 -16.72
C LEU A 73 -13.33 9.57 -17.22
N ARG A 74 -13.42 9.01 -18.44
CA ARG A 74 -14.66 8.45 -18.98
C ARG A 74 -14.92 7.14 -18.25
N LEU A 75 -15.93 7.18 -17.38
CA LEU A 75 -16.65 5.99 -16.97
C LEU A 75 -17.00 5.24 -18.27
N LYS A 76 -16.56 3.98 -18.43
CA LYS A 76 -17.32 3.08 -19.30
C LYS A 76 -18.63 2.95 -18.56
N GLU A 77 -19.64 3.77 -18.87
CA GLU A 77 -20.96 3.69 -18.24
C GLU A 77 -21.42 2.24 -18.33
N PRO A 78 -21.38 1.47 -17.23
CA PRO A 78 -22.10 0.23 -17.26
C PRO A 78 -23.40 0.57 -16.54
N TRP A 79 -24.52 0.08 -17.07
CA TRP A 79 -25.80 0.15 -16.37
C TRP A 79 -26.52 1.50 -16.50
N SER A 80 -27.67 1.40 -17.18
CA SER A 80 -28.74 2.39 -17.24
C SER A 80 -28.95 3.07 -15.89
N ARG A 81 -29.41 4.31 -15.95
CA ARG A 81 -30.03 5.09 -14.86
C ARG A 81 -31.23 4.35 -14.27
N SER A 82 -30.98 3.22 -13.63
CA SER A 82 -31.96 2.39 -12.95
C SER A 82 -31.99 2.93 -11.53
N HIS A 83 -33.13 3.45 -11.12
CA HIS A 83 -33.31 4.16 -9.85
C HIS A 83 -33.19 3.26 -8.59
N ASP A 84 -32.70 2.03 -8.74
CA ASP A 84 -32.56 1.01 -7.68
C ASP A 84 -31.12 0.47 -7.62
N LEU A 85 -30.14 1.36 -7.45
CA LEU A 85 -28.77 0.94 -7.17
C LEU A 85 -28.69 0.34 -5.77
N GLY A 86 -28.27 -0.93 -5.67
CA GLY A 86 -27.97 -1.55 -4.38
C GLY A 86 -26.85 -0.79 -3.65
N TYR A 87 -26.80 -0.87 -2.31
CA TYR A 87 -25.82 -0.15 -1.49
C TYR A 87 -24.37 -0.33 -1.97
N LEU A 88 -23.99 -1.54 -2.36
CA LEU A 88 -22.65 -1.84 -2.88
C LEU A 88 -22.35 -1.12 -4.20
N GLU A 89 -23.36 -0.97 -5.05
CA GLU A 89 -23.25 -0.29 -6.34
C GLU A 89 -23.14 1.23 -6.15
N LEU A 90 -23.89 1.78 -5.19
CA LEU A 90 -23.79 3.18 -4.80
C LEU A 90 -22.41 3.50 -4.20
N VAL A 91 -21.92 2.66 -3.28
CA VAL A 91 -20.57 2.81 -2.70
C VAL A 91 -19.50 2.74 -3.79
N ARG A 92 -19.64 1.81 -4.74
CA ARG A 92 -18.73 1.70 -5.89
C ARG A 92 -18.75 2.98 -6.72
N TYR A 93 -19.93 3.46 -7.11
CA TYR A 93 -20.09 4.71 -7.88
C TYR A 93 -19.47 5.91 -7.17
N VAL A 94 -19.71 6.07 -5.86
CA VAL A 94 -19.14 7.16 -5.06
C VAL A 94 -17.62 7.06 -5.03
N SER A 95 -17.06 5.86 -4.82
CA SER A 95 -15.61 5.66 -4.79
C SER A 95 -14.94 5.96 -6.14
N GLU A 96 -15.54 5.53 -7.25
CA GLU A 96 -15.04 5.77 -8.62
C GLU A 96 -15.14 7.26 -8.98
N THR A 97 -16.23 7.92 -8.58
CA THR A 97 -16.43 9.37 -8.78
C THR A 97 -15.44 10.19 -7.95
N ASN A 98 -15.23 9.83 -6.68
CA ASN A 98 -14.27 10.49 -5.79
C ASN A 98 -12.84 10.35 -6.30
N TYR A 99 -12.43 9.14 -6.71
CA TYR A 99 -11.12 8.90 -7.33
C TYR A 99 -10.88 9.85 -8.50
N ARG A 100 -11.87 10.00 -9.40
CA ARG A 100 -11.78 10.87 -10.56
C ARG A 100 -11.60 12.34 -10.17
N ASN A 101 -12.32 12.81 -9.15
CA ASN A 101 -12.24 14.19 -8.70
C ASN A 101 -10.87 14.50 -8.11
N ILE A 102 -10.35 13.61 -7.25
CA ILE A 102 -9.00 13.73 -6.67
C ILE A 102 -7.94 13.78 -7.76
N TRP A 103 -8.03 12.90 -8.77
CA TRP A 103 -7.07 12.89 -9.88
C TRP A 103 -7.16 14.13 -10.78
N LYS A 104 -8.37 14.64 -11.03
CA LYS A 104 -8.56 15.91 -11.74
C LYS A 104 -7.90 17.06 -10.98
N GLU A 105 -8.11 17.12 -9.67
CA GLU A 105 -7.54 18.16 -8.82
C GLU A 105 -6.02 18.10 -8.81
N ALA A 106 -5.42 16.92 -8.58
CA ALA A 106 -3.97 16.72 -8.59
C ALA A 106 -3.31 17.13 -9.93
N ASN A 107 -3.92 16.77 -11.06
CA ASN A 107 -3.43 17.14 -12.39
C ASN A 107 -3.69 18.62 -12.73
N SER A 108 -4.76 19.22 -12.20
CA SER A 108 -5.02 20.66 -12.36
C SER A 108 -4.07 21.52 -11.52
N ALA A 109 -3.63 21.01 -10.37
CA ALA A 109 -2.68 21.68 -9.49
C ALA A 109 -1.25 21.66 -10.05
N SER A 110 -0.86 20.60 -10.76
CA SER A 110 0.47 20.49 -11.39
C SER A 110 0.60 21.23 -12.72
N SER A 111 -0.51 21.61 -13.36
CA SER A 111 -0.53 22.23 -14.69
C SER A 111 -0.66 23.77 -14.70
N LYS A 112 -0.80 24.42 -13.53
CA LYS A 112 -0.79 25.89 -13.47
C LYS A 112 0.64 26.43 -13.34
N PRO A 113 1.15 27.23 -14.29
CA PRO A 113 2.34 28.02 -14.05
C PRO A 113 2.04 29.02 -12.92
N ARG A 114 3.01 29.20 -12.00
CA ARG A 114 2.94 30.19 -10.92
C ARG A 114 2.78 31.60 -11.50
N GLY A 115 1.53 32.04 -11.64
CA GLY A 115 1.15 33.40 -11.93
C GLY A 115 0.10 33.84 -10.93
N SER A 116 0.42 34.91 -10.18
CA SER A 116 -0.44 35.53 -9.18
C SER A 116 -1.85 35.79 -9.71
N GLN A 117 -2.87 35.16 -9.11
CA GLN A 117 -4.02 35.90 -8.61
C GLN A 117 -4.84 35.08 -7.62
N ASP A 118 -4.98 35.69 -6.45
CA ASP A 118 -5.88 35.38 -5.36
C ASP A 118 -7.32 35.14 -5.87
N ARG A 119 -7.85 33.94 -5.66
CA ARG A 119 -9.30 33.66 -5.65
C ARG A 119 -9.58 32.28 -5.07
N GLY A 120 -10.07 32.29 -3.83
CA GLY A 120 -10.82 31.20 -3.23
C GLY A 120 -9.95 30.08 -2.67
N SER A 121 -9.19 30.38 -1.61
CA SER A 121 -8.66 29.37 -0.70
C SER A 121 -9.81 28.48 -0.23
N ILE A 122 -10.00 27.32 -0.86
CA ILE A 122 -10.77 26.25 -0.24
C ILE A 122 -9.94 25.85 0.96
N LYS A 123 -10.27 26.42 2.12
CA LYS A 123 -9.96 25.82 3.41
C LYS A 123 -10.64 24.47 3.38
N LEU A 124 -9.94 23.43 2.92
CA LEU A 124 -10.20 22.10 3.41
C LEU A 124 -10.19 22.27 4.92
N LYS A 125 -11.36 22.15 5.56
CA LYS A 125 -11.36 21.94 6.99
C LYS A 125 -10.42 20.75 7.16
N PRO A 126 -9.31 20.87 7.90
CA PRO A 126 -8.60 19.66 8.27
C PRO A 126 -9.69 18.77 8.86
N VAL A 127 -9.92 17.60 8.25
CA VAL A 127 -10.60 16.53 8.94
C VAL A 127 -9.93 16.53 10.30
N LYS A 128 -10.71 16.72 11.37
CA LYS A 128 -10.18 16.72 12.73
C LYS A 128 -9.31 15.47 12.81
N ALA A 129 -8.00 15.68 12.73
CA ALA A 129 -7.02 14.63 12.84
C ALA A 129 -7.03 14.30 14.34
N SER A 130 -8.01 13.50 14.75
CA SER A 130 -7.91 12.74 15.98
C SER A 130 -6.94 11.58 15.82
N ALA A 131 -6.28 11.46 14.66
CA ALA A 131 -5.12 10.61 14.46
C ALA A 131 -3.89 11.50 14.41
N GLU A 132 -3.09 11.44 15.47
CA GLU A 132 -1.72 11.96 15.53
C GLU A 132 -0.99 11.70 14.20
N PRO A 133 -0.33 12.70 13.60
CA PRO A 133 0.42 12.55 12.35
C PRO A 133 1.62 11.63 12.59
N GLY A 134 1.40 10.33 12.48
CA GLY A 134 2.46 9.35 12.70
C GLY A 134 2.01 7.94 13.10
N THR A 135 0.73 7.73 13.44
CA THR A 135 0.27 6.36 13.76
C THR A 135 -0.37 5.72 12.53
N PRO A 136 0.30 4.75 11.87
CA PRO A 136 -0.32 4.00 10.77
C PRO A 136 -1.54 3.23 11.32
N HIS A 137 -2.61 3.15 10.53
CA HIS A 137 -3.79 2.37 10.90
C HIS A 137 -3.37 0.90 11.12
N PRO A 138 -3.80 0.22 12.21
CA PRO A 138 -3.31 -1.12 12.57
C PRO A 138 -3.58 -2.19 11.51
N ASN A 139 -4.55 -1.95 10.63
CA ASN A 139 -4.90 -2.87 9.54
C ASN A 139 -4.21 -2.53 8.21
N LEU A 140 -3.31 -1.54 8.19
CA LEU A 140 -2.42 -1.26 7.07
C LEU A 140 -1.05 -1.86 7.35
N VAL A 141 -0.42 -2.41 6.32
CA VAL A 141 0.97 -2.86 6.42
C VAL A 141 1.87 -1.61 6.46
N PRO A 142 2.71 -1.45 7.50
CA PRO A 142 3.65 -0.34 7.55
C PRO A 142 4.64 -0.39 6.39
N ALA A 143 4.88 0.77 5.80
CA ALA A 143 5.94 0.95 4.81
C ALA A 143 7.18 1.51 5.53
N HIS A 144 8.33 0.86 5.35
CA HIS A 144 9.61 1.35 5.83
C HIS A 144 10.09 2.55 5.01
N CYS A 145 10.02 2.42 3.68
CA CYS A 145 10.44 3.45 2.75
C CYS A 145 9.89 3.19 1.34
N ALA A 146 9.93 4.24 0.51
CA ALA A 146 9.68 4.15 -0.92
C ALA A 146 10.90 4.70 -1.65
N ILE A 147 11.42 3.93 -2.61
CA ILE A 147 12.53 4.35 -3.47
C ILE A 147 11.98 4.63 -4.85
N GLU A 148 12.28 5.82 -5.35
CA GLU A 148 11.94 6.23 -6.71
C GLU A 148 13.12 5.94 -7.65
N THR A 149 12.89 5.09 -8.64
CA THR A 149 13.83 4.79 -9.72
C THR A 149 13.36 5.48 -11.01
N ALA A 150 14.21 5.57 -12.05
CA ALA A 150 13.84 6.20 -13.33
C ALA A 150 12.57 5.58 -13.96
N SER A 151 12.37 4.27 -13.82
CA SER A 151 11.29 3.52 -14.47
C SER A 151 10.22 3.00 -13.52
N GLU A 152 10.46 2.93 -12.22
CA GLU A 152 9.58 2.24 -11.25
C GLU A 152 9.70 2.86 -9.86
N PHE A 153 8.70 2.62 -9.01
CA PHE A 153 8.78 2.82 -7.56
C PHE A 153 8.92 1.48 -6.86
N LEU A 154 9.80 1.41 -5.87
CA LEU A 154 10.01 0.25 -5.01
C LEU A 154 9.51 0.59 -3.61
N LEU A 155 8.49 -0.12 -3.14
CA LEU A 155 7.96 0.04 -1.79
C LEU A 155 8.49 -1.08 -0.90
N PHE A 156 9.12 -0.72 0.22
CA PHE A 156 9.60 -1.65 1.23
C PHE A 156 8.57 -1.72 2.35
N LEU A 157 7.92 -2.87 2.50
CA LEU A 157 6.83 -3.11 3.45
C LEU A 157 7.24 -4.16 4.48
N ASP A 158 6.65 -4.10 5.67
CA ASP A 158 6.77 -5.16 6.66
C ASP A 158 6.36 -6.52 6.06
N PHE A 159 7.18 -7.54 6.29
CA PHE A 159 6.89 -8.88 5.82
C PHE A 159 5.68 -9.51 6.53
N ARG A 160 4.87 -10.23 5.75
CA ARG A 160 3.76 -11.06 6.24
C ARG A 160 3.93 -12.47 5.72
N GLU A 161 4.03 -13.43 6.62
CA GLU A 161 4.19 -14.86 6.29
C GLU A 161 2.97 -15.44 5.57
N HIS A 162 1.77 -14.96 5.94
CA HIS A 162 0.53 -15.57 5.50
C HIS A 162 -0.46 -14.52 5.00
N THR A 163 -1.08 -14.81 3.86
CA THR A 163 -2.18 -14.05 3.27
C THR A 163 -3.51 -14.76 3.56
N ALA A 164 -4.63 -14.09 3.31
CA ALA A 164 -5.94 -14.71 3.45
C ALA A 164 -6.14 -15.85 2.43
N GLU A 165 -5.47 -15.78 1.28
CA GLU A 165 -5.39 -16.86 0.29
C GLU A 165 -4.75 -18.13 0.88
N HIS A 166 -3.64 -18.01 1.61
CA HIS A 166 -3.04 -19.16 2.30
C HIS A 166 -4.00 -19.77 3.33
N CYS A 167 -4.77 -18.97 4.06
CA CYS A 167 -5.79 -19.48 4.97
C CYS A 167 -6.87 -20.28 4.21
N ALA A 168 -7.35 -19.77 3.07
CA ALA A 168 -8.35 -20.47 2.26
C ALA A 168 -7.80 -21.79 1.68
N MET A 169 -6.54 -21.81 1.24
CA MET A 169 -5.92 -22.98 0.62
C MET A 169 -5.55 -24.08 1.62
N PHE A 170 -4.89 -23.73 2.72
CA PHE A 170 -4.30 -24.72 3.63
C PHE A 170 -5.18 -25.06 4.84
N SER A 171 -6.06 -24.14 5.26
CA SER A 171 -6.98 -24.40 6.37
C SER A 171 -8.18 -23.46 6.39
N ALA A 172 -9.13 -23.68 5.48
CA ALA A 172 -10.37 -22.89 5.42
C ALA A 172 -11.16 -22.90 6.74
N ALA A 173 -10.99 -23.95 7.55
CA ALA A 173 -11.55 -24.05 8.90
C ALA A 173 -11.10 -22.94 9.87
N VAL A 174 -9.96 -22.29 9.60
CA VAL A 174 -9.48 -21.11 10.34
C VAL A 174 -10.39 -19.91 10.10
N LEU A 175 -10.99 -19.80 8.91
CA LEU A 175 -11.89 -18.73 8.50
C LEU A 175 -13.37 -19.10 8.70
N VAL A 176 -13.71 -19.72 9.83
CA VAL A 176 -15.10 -20.08 10.16
C VAL A 176 -15.57 -19.38 11.44
N GLY A 177 -16.86 -19.03 11.48
CA GLY A 177 -17.52 -18.45 12.65
C GLY A 177 -17.00 -17.07 13.01
N SER A 178 -16.68 -16.87 14.28
CA SER A 178 -16.25 -15.58 14.83
C SER A 178 -14.94 -15.05 14.22
N ARG A 179 -14.04 -15.94 13.76
CA ARG A 179 -12.77 -15.56 13.13
C ARG A 179 -12.96 -14.88 11.78
N LEU A 180 -13.89 -15.38 10.97
CA LEU A 180 -14.24 -14.74 9.69
C LEU A 180 -14.89 -13.38 9.93
N LEU A 181 -15.83 -13.30 10.88
CA LEU A 181 -16.47 -12.04 11.27
C LEU A 181 -15.45 -11.02 11.76
N PHE A 182 -14.41 -11.46 12.47
CA PHE A 182 -13.31 -10.61 12.89
C PHE A 182 -12.52 -10.06 11.69
N VAL A 183 -12.16 -10.89 10.70
CA VAL A 183 -11.48 -10.44 9.48
C VAL A 183 -12.35 -9.43 8.71
N VAL A 184 -13.64 -9.72 8.53
CA VAL A 184 -14.60 -8.80 7.90
C VAL A 184 -14.69 -7.49 8.67
N TYR A 185 -14.74 -7.53 10.00
CA TYR A 185 -14.73 -6.34 10.84
C TYR A 185 -13.46 -5.51 10.65
N GLN A 186 -12.28 -6.14 10.59
CA GLN A 186 -11.03 -5.41 10.35
C GLN A 186 -11.00 -4.76 8.95
N LEU A 187 -11.54 -5.43 7.93
CA LEU A 187 -11.69 -4.86 6.59
C LEU A 187 -12.65 -3.67 6.57
N LEU A 188 -13.81 -3.78 7.23
CA LEU A 188 -14.77 -2.67 7.33
C LEU A 188 -14.21 -1.48 8.10
N ARG A 189 -13.45 -1.74 9.18
CA ARG A 189 -12.75 -0.69 9.94
C ARG A 189 -11.73 0.04 9.07
N LEU A 190 -10.97 -0.69 8.27
CA LEU A 190 -10.02 -0.12 7.31
C LEU A 190 -10.74 0.67 6.22
N LEU A 191 -11.81 0.13 5.65
CA LEU A 191 -12.60 0.79 4.62
C LEU A 191 -13.17 2.12 5.13
N ARG A 192 -13.69 2.15 6.37
CA ARG A 192 -14.17 3.39 7.00
C ARG A 192 -13.03 4.41 7.14
N TYR A 193 -11.88 3.98 7.65
CA TYR A 193 -10.72 4.85 7.81
C TYR A 193 -10.26 5.46 6.46
N LEU A 194 -10.16 4.65 5.41
CA LEU A 194 -9.78 5.14 4.08
C LEU A 194 -10.85 6.05 3.47
N HIS A 195 -12.12 5.73 3.68
CA HIS A 195 -13.23 6.57 3.23
C HIS A 195 -13.25 7.93 3.93
N ASP A 196 -12.96 7.97 5.23
CA ASP A 196 -12.82 9.21 6.01
C ASP A 196 -11.64 10.07 5.50
N LEU A 197 -10.61 9.43 4.92
CA LEU A 197 -9.50 10.09 4.22
C LEU A 197 -9.77 10.42 2.74
N GLY A 198 -10.92 10.02 2.20
CA GLY A 198 -11.25 10.16 0.78
C GLY A 198 -10.44 9.23 -0.14
N LEU A 199 -9.73 8.23 0.41
CA LEU A 199 -8.92 7.28 -0.34
C LEU A 199 -9.76 6.07 -0.78
N PRO A 200 -9.83 5.76 -2.08
CA PRO A 200 -10.48 4.54 -2.55
C PRO A 200 -9.58 3.33 -2.31
N LEU A 201 -10.13 2.27 -1.70
CA LEU A 201 -9.42 1.03 -1.36
C LEU A 201 -9.02 0.18 -2.59
N GLY A 202 -9.52 0.49 -3.78
CA GLY A 202 -9.25 -0.31 -4.98
C GLY A 202 -9.84 -1.73 -4.90
N PRO A 203 -9.45 -2.64 -5.81
CA PRO A 203 -9.88 -4.03 -5.75
C PRO A 203 -9.24 -4.74 -4.55
N VAL A 204 -10.08 -5.34 -3.70
CA VAL A 204 -9.62 -6.16 -2.58
C VAL A 204 -9.46 -7.59 -3.06
N THR A 205 -8.24 -8.11 -2.98
CA THR A 205 -7.87 -9.50 -3.29
C THR A 205 -7.49 -10.23 -2.01
N LEU A 206 -7.50 -11.57 -2.03
CA LEU A 206 -7.10 -12.41 -0.90
C LEU A 206 -5.57 -12.55 -0.77
N GLY A 207 -4.83 -12.10 -1.79
CA GLY A 207 -3.38 -12.05 -1.90
C GLY A 207 -2.91 -10.70 -2.41
#